data_AF-A0A6A4GGM2-F1
#
_entry.id   AF-A0A6A4GGM2-F1
#
_cell.length_a   1.000
_cell.length_b   1.000
_cell.length_c   1.000
_cell.angle_alpha   90.00
_cell.angle_beta   90.00
_cell.angle_gamma   90.00
#
_symmetry.space_group_name_H-M   'P 1'
#
loop_
_entity.id
_entity.type
_entity.pdbx_description
1 polymer ?
#
loop_
_entity_poly.entity_id
_entity_poly.type
_entity_poly.pdbx_seq_one_letter_code
_entity_poly.pdbx_strand_id
1 'polypeptide(L)'
;SFPVPPIPNKPSRNPKLFFPPVGSVSRDYSPSSLAQLWDLVESVESPPFTITATQPHPSSILSDLKLPSRFFFAVATAPCQVEGAVKDEGKGPNHWDWAAHIDDTLADVVDLHYYLYKEDIARIAALGVNAHSFSISWSRIYPFGAADSPVSQAGLERYADVIASHLQANITPVFTLLHWDPPLAQAAYYGGFTFNDFVNYVLQLLRILIITLLNR
;
A
#
# COMPACT_ATOMS: atom_id res chain seq x y z
N SER A 1 -4.89 4.44 -21.15
CA SER A 1 -5.47 5.27 -20.08
C SER A 1 -6.97 5.05 -20.08
N PHE A 2 -7.52 4.49 -19.02
CA PHE A 2 -8.97 4.51 -18.84
C PHE A 2 -9.39 5.98 -18.63
N PRO A 3 -10.38 6.50 -19.35
CA PRO A 3 -10.84 7.86 -19.14
C PRO A 3 -11.42 7.96 -17.72
N VAL A 4 -10.81 8.79 -16.88
CA VAL A 4 -11.39 9.18 -15.59
C VAL A 4 -12.63 10.01 -15.94
N PRO A 5 -13.84 9.60 -15.50
CA PRO A 5 -15.03 10.41 -15.71
C PRO A 5 -14.81 11.78 -15.05
N PRO A 6 -15.26 12.89 -15.67
CA PRO A 6 -15.19 14.19 -15.02
C PRO A 6 -15.89 14.12 -13.66
N ILE A 7 -15.23 14.64 -12.62
CA ILE A 7 -15.85 14.81 -11.30
C ILE A 7 -17.10 15.67 -11.51
N PRO A 8 -18.31 15.19 -11.18
CA PRO A 8 -19.51 16.00 -11.33
C PRO A 8 -19.33 17.29 -10.54
N ASN A 9 -19.67 18.43 -11.15
CA ASN A 9 -19.74 19.69 -10.43
C ASN A 9 -20.58 19.47 -9.17
N LYS A 10 -20.01 19.78 -7.99
CA LYS A 10 -20.74 19.70 -6.72
C LYS A 10 -22.03 20.50 -6.89
N PRO A 11 -23.22 19.88 -6.75
CA PRO A 11 -24.46 20.62 -6.91
C PRO A 11 -24.44 21.79 -5.94
N SER A 12 -24.74 23.00 -6.43
CA SER A 12 -24.87 24.17 -5.59
C SER A 12 -25.86 23.86 -4.47
N ARG A 13 -25.46 24.04 -3.20
CA ARG A 13 -26.35 23.83 -2.05
C ARG A 13 -27.67 24.56 -2.32
N ASN A 14 -28.78 23.83 -2.29
CA ASN A 14 -30.10 24.41 -2.38
C ASN A 14 -30.25 25.41 -1.21
N PRO A 15 -30.39 26.72 -1.45
CA PRO A 15 -30.40 27.75 -0.41
C PRO A 15 -31.64 27.68 0.51
N LYS A 16 -32.53 26.70 0.29
CA LYS A 16 -33.74 26.47 1.09
C LYS A 16 -33.63 25.35 2.14
N LEU A 17 -32.57 24.55 2.14
CA LEU A 17 -32.35 23.55 3.20
C LEU A 17 -31.72 24.19 4.44
N PHE A 18 -32.55 24.50 5.42
CA PHE A 18 -32.11 24.83 6.78
C PHE A 18 -32.27 23.61 7.68
N PHE A 19 -31.39 23.46 8.66
CA PHE A 19 -31.58 22.45 9.70
C PHE A 19 -32.92 22.70 10.43
N PRO A 20 -33.71 21.66 10.73
CA PRO A 20 -34.98 21.82 11.43
C PRO A 20 -34.76 22.40 12.84
N PRO A 21 -35.67 23.23 13.36
CA PRO A 21 -35.62 23.71 14.74
C PRO A 21 -35.62 22.55 15.76
N VAL A 22 -34.94 22.74 16.89
CA VAL A 22 -34.93 21.75 17.98
C VAL A 22 -36.36 21.49 18.46
N GLY A 23 -36.77 20.22 18.45
CA GLY A 23 -38.11 19.79 18.88
C GLY A 23 -39.19 19.81 17.80
N SER A 24 -38.86 20.16 16.54
CA SER A 24 -39.83 20.16 15.44
C SER A 24 -40.24 18.77 14.93
N VAL A 25 -39.56 17.71 15.37
CA VAL A 25 -39.88 16.31 15.06
C VAL A 25 -40.00 15.53 16.37
N SER A 26 -41.05 14.71 16.47
CA SER A 26 -41.31 13.89 17.66
C SER A 26 -40.24 12.81 17.86
N ARG A 27 -39.82 12.60 19.11
CA ARG A 27 -38.86 11.54 19.51
C ARG A 27 -39.58 10.26 19.94
N ASP A 28 -40.58 9.85 19.17
CA ASP A 28 -41.37 8.64 19.44
C ASP A 28 -40.90 7.40 18.65
N TYR A 29 -39.93 7.58 17.74
CA TYR A 29 -39.39 6.52 16.86
C TYR A 29 -40.46 5.80 16.02
N SER A 30 -41.62 6.44 15.82
CA SER A 30 -42.69 5.90 15.00
C SER A 30 -42.35 5.99 13.50
N PRO A 31 -42.98 5.15 12.65
CA PRO A 31 -42.87 5.28 11.20
C PRO A 31 -43.26 6.68 10.69
N SER A 32 -44.21 7.34 11.37
CA SER A 32 -44.64 8.70 11.04
C SER A 32 -43.55 9.74 11.31
N SER A 33 -42.87 9.65 12.45
CA SER A 33 -41.73 10.52 12.76
C SER A 33 -40.53 10.25 11.83
N LEU A 34 -40.33 8.99 11.40
CA LEU A 34 -39.34 8.67 10.38
C LEU A 34 -39.69 9.28 9.00
N ALA A 35 -40.97 9.27 8.61
CA ALA A 35 -41.41 9.92 7.37
C ALA A 35 -41.19 11.44 7.41
N GLN A 36 -41.50 12.09 8.54
CA GLN A 36 -41.22 13.52 8.74
C GLN A 36 -39.73 13.85 8.60
N LEU A 37 -38.84 12.95 9.03
CA LEU A 37 -37.40 13.12 8.82
C LEU A 37 -37.02 13.04 7.33
N TRP A 38 -37.63 12.13 6.57
CA TRP A 38 -37.40 12.03 5.12
C TRP A 38 -37.94 13.24 4.35
N ASP A 39 -39.06 13.83 4.78
CA ASP A 39 -39.61 15.06 4.17
C ASP A 39 -38.63 16.25 4.25
N LEU A 40 -37.74 16.27 5.25
CA LEU A 40 -36.69 17.30 5.41
C LEU A 40 -35.52 17.13 4.43
N VAL A 41 -35.34 15.94 3.86
CA VAL A 41 -34.22 15.59 2.97
C VAL A 41 -34.54 15.92 1.49
N GLU A 42 -35.78 16.34 1.19
CA GLU A 42 -36.33 16.49 -0.16
C GLU A 42 -36.38 15.14 -0.92
N SER A 43 -36.50 15.16 -2.25
CA SER A 43 -36.63 13.96 -3.07
C SER A 43 -35.33 13.15 -3.11
N VAL A 44 -35.38 11.90 -2.68
CA VAL A 44 -34.27 10.95 -2.77
C VAL A 44 -34.36 10.19 -4.10
N GLU A 45 -33.32 10.29 -4.92
CA GLU A 45 -33.21 9.44 -6.10
C GLU A 45 -33.03 7.98 -5.69
N SER A 46 -33.84 7.10 -6.27
CA SER A 46 -33.69 5.66 -6.05
C SER A 46 -32.46 5.15 -6.81
N PRO A 47 -31.66 4.26 -6.22
CA PRO A 47 -30.54 3.64 -6.93
C PRO A 47 -31.06 2.82 -8.13
N PRO A 48 -30.25 2.62 -9.18
CA PRO A 48 -30.65 1.87 -10.36
C PRO A 48 -30.93 0.39 -10.08
N PHE A 49 -30.57 -0.13 -8.91
CA PHE A 49 -30.87 -1.45 -8.41
C PHE A 49 -30.94 -1.45 -6.88
N THR A 50 -31.77 -2.32 -6.30
CA THR A 50 -31.99 -2.47 -4.85
C THR A 50 -31.54 -3.84 -4.30
N ILE A 51 -30.83 -4.61 -5.12
CA ILE A 51 -30.29 -5.92 -4.77
C ILE A 51 -28.78 -5.87 -4.55
N THR A 52 -28.26 -6.76 -3.71
CA THR A 52 -26.80 -6.95 -3.60
C THR A 52 -26.29 -7.52 -4.92
N ALA A 53 -25.35 -6.82 -5.56
CA ALA A 53 -24.70 -7.34 -6.77
C ALA A 53 -23.88 -8.58 -6.41
N THR A 54 -24.17 -9.70 -7.06
CA THR A 54 -23.35 -10.91 -7.01
C THR A 54 -22.58 -11.03 -8.32
N GLN A 55 -21.28 -11.24 -8.24
CA GLN A 55 -20.49 -11.61 -9.41
C GLN A 55 -20.49 -13.14 -9.51
N PRO A 56 -20.94 -13.73 -10.62
CA PRO A 56 -20.77 -15.16 -10.81
C PRO A 56 -19.28 -15.48 -10.78
N HIS A 57 -18.91 -16.64 -10.22
CA HIS A 57 -17.54 -17.12 -10.39
C HIS A 57 -17.21 -17.15 -11.89
N PRO A 58 -16.06 -16.57 -12.31
CA PRO A 58 -15.70 -16.56 -13.72
C PRO A 58 -15.69 -18.01 -14.23
N SER A 59 -16.43 -18.25 -15.31
CA SER A 59 -16.44 -19.55 -15.98
C SER A 59 -15.01 -19.94 -16.34
N SER A 60 -14.68 -21.24 -16.27
CA SER A 60 -13.35 -21.70 -16.70
C SER A 60 -13.20 -21.46 -18.20
N ILE A 61 -12.54 -20.36 -18.56
CA ILE A 61 -12.34 -19.95 -19.96
C ILE A 61 -11.16 -20.68 -20.63
N LEU A 62 -10.31 -21.37 -19.85
CA LEU A 62 -9.09 -22.06 -20.30
C LEU A 62 -8.92 -23.42 -19.59
N SER A 63 -9.94 -24.28 -19.61
CA SER A 63 -9.98 -25.54 -18.84
C SER A 63 -8.83 -26.51 -19.15
N ASP A 64 -8.35 -26.49 -20.40
CA ASP A 64 -7.38 -27.46 -20.92
C ASP A 64 -5.95 -26.92 -20.94
N LEU A 65 -5.75 -25.64 -20.62
CA LEU A 65 -4.42 -25.02 -20.58
C LEU A 65 -3.87 -25.02 -19.15
N LYS A 66 -2.59 -25.36 -19.05
CA LYS A 66 -1.81 -25.26 -17.81
C LYS A 66 -0.58 -24.41 -18.07
N LEU A 67 -0.23 -23.59 -17.10
CA LEU A 67 1.07 -22.94 -17.07
C LEU A 67 2.16 -24.00 -16.83
N PRO A 68 3.43 -23.74 -17.22
CA PRO A 68 4.54 -24.64 -16.90
C PRO A 68 4.60 -24.98 -15.40
N SER A 69 5.04 -26.19 -15.06
CA SER A 69 5.04 -26.70 -13.68
C SER A 69 5.81 -25.84 -12.66
N ARG A 70 6.72 -24.99 -13.15
CA ARG A 70 7.54 -24.06 -12.33
C ARG A 70 7.23 -22.59 -12.61
N PHE A 71 6.05 -22.30 -13.15
CA PHE A 71 5.64 -20.93 -13.43
C PHE A 71 5.40 -20.16 -12.12
N PHE A 72 5.97 -18.97 -12.00
CA PHE A 72 5.66 -18.06 -10.90
C PHE A 72 4.40 -17.26 -11.21
N PHE A 73 3.33 -17.58 -10.50
CA PHE A 73 2.10 -16.79 -10.49
C PHE A 73 2.14 -15.93 -9.23
N ALA A 74 2.33 -14.62 -9.42
CA ALA A 74 2.83 -13.73 -8.38
C ALA A 74 2.11 -12.40 -8.33
N VAL A 75 2.27 -11.69 -7.21
CA VAL A 75 1.97 -10.26 -7.06
C VAL A 75 3.27 -9.46 -6.95
N ALA A 76 3.21 -8.14 -7.16
CA ALA A 76 4.38 -7.26 -7.07
C ALA A 76 4.08 -5.98 -6.29
N THR A 77 5.03 -5.53 -5.46
CA THR A 77 4.94 -4.31 -4.63
C THR A 77 6.27 -3.55 -4.58
N ALA A 78 6.23 -2.29 -4.13
CA ALA A 78 7.43 -1.50 -3.81
C ALA A 78 7.24 -0.65 -2.54
N PRO A 79 8.32 -0.40 -1.76
CA PRO A 79 8.24 0.28 -0.46
C PRO A 79 7.44 1.58 -0.45
N CYS A 80 7.79 2.52 -1.33
CA CYS A 80 7.10 3.82 -1.42
C CYS A 80 5.63 3.72 -1.81
N GLN A 81 5.21 2.59 -2.38
CA GLN A 81 3.83 2.38 -2.80
C GLN A 81 2.97 1.75 -1.71
N VAL A 82 3.55 0.91 -0.84
CA VAL A 82 2.75 0.07 0.10
C VAL A 82 3.19 0.10 1.56
N GLU A 83 4.45 0.43 1.89
CA GLU A 83 4.95 0.27 3.26
C GLU A 83 4.43 1.32 4.24
N GLY A 84 4.59 2.61 3.91
CA GLY A 84 4.34 3.72 4.83
C GLY A 84 5.42 3.79 5.90
N ALA A 85 5.06 4.19 7.13
CA ALA A 85 5.97 4.23 8.27
C ALA A 85 7.27 4.99 7.95
N VAL A 86 7.13 6.14 7.30
CA VAL A 86 8.23 6.81 6.57
C VAL A 86 9.34 7.37 7.47
N LYS A 87 9.10 7.45 8.79
CA LYS A 87 10.06 7.94 9.80
C LYS A 87 10.34 6.93 10.93
N ASP A 88 9.76 5.74 10.84
CA ASP A 88 9.88 4.73 11.90
C ASP A 88 11.21 4.00 11.81
N GLU A 89 11.68 3.51 12.97
CA GLU A 89 12.86 2.64 13.10
C GLU A 89 14.13 3.18 12.41
N GLY A 90 14.25 4.51 12.36
CA GLY A 90 15.42 5.19 11.83
C GLY A 90 15.50 5.25 10.30
N LYS A 91 14.40 4.99 9.57
CA LYS A 91 14.34 5.23 8.12
C LYS A 91 14.73 6.67 7.79
N GLY A 92 15.64 6.84 6.82
CA GLY A 92 15.92 8.13 6.22
C GLY A 92 14.89 8.51 5.15
N PRO A 93 14.70 9.82 4.86
CA PRO A 93 13.84 10.24 3.76
C PRO A 93 14.44 9.83 2.41
N ASN A 94 13.59 9.47 1.46
CA ASN A 94 13.92 9.25 0.06
C ASN A 94 13.25 10.32 -0.83
N HIS A 95 13.48 10.24 -2.14
CA HIS A 95 12.97 11.24 -3.09
C HIS A 95 11.44 11.27 -3.16
N TRP A 96 10.78 10.13 -2.97
CA TRP A 96 9.32 10.05 -2.96
C TRP A 96 8.72 10.64 -1.70
N ASP A 97 9.35 10.43 -0.54
CA ASP A 97 8.93 11.09 0.71
C ASP A 97 8.97 12.62 0.55
N TRP A 98 9.99 13.16 -0.11
CA TRP A 98 10.08 14.61 -0.39
C TRP A 98 9.05 15.08 -1.43
N ALA A 99 8.93 14.37 -2.56
CA ALA A 99 8.02 14.75 -3.63
C ALA A 99 6.54 14.69 -3.21
N ALA A 100 6.13 13.68 -2.45
CA ALA A 100 4.76 13.52 -1.99
C ALA A 100 4.28 14.66 -1.07
N HIS A 101 5.21 15.31 -0.36
CA HIS A 101 4.93 16.49 0.47
C HIS A 101 4.83 17.79 -0.34
N ILE A 102 5.38 17.84 -1.56
CA ILE A 102 5.20 18.96 -2.48
C ILE A 102 3.82 18.90 -3.14
N ASP A 103 3.41 17.71 -3.56
CA ASP A 103 2.18 17.51 -4.33
C ASP A 103 0.92 17.29 -3.46
N ASP A 104 1.05 17.35 -2.13
CA ASP A 104 -0.01 17.08 -1.14
C ASP A 104 -0.71 15.71 -1.35
N THR A 105 0.04 14.73 -1.89
CA THR A 105 -0.44 13.37 -2.13
C THR A 105 -0.17 12.42 -0.96
N LEU A 106 0.65 12.86 0.01
CA LEU A 106 0.97 12.22 1.30
C LEU A 106 1.19 10.70 1.22
N ALA A 107 2.43 10.29 0.93
CA ALA A 107 2.88 8.88 0.88
C ALA A 107 3.31 8.32 2.25
N ASP A 108 2.94 8.97 3.36
CA ASP A 108 3.45 8.66 4.71
C ASP A 108 2.89 7.34 5.26
N VAL A 109 1.65 7.00 4.88
CA VAL A 109 0.85 5.89 5.44
C VAL A 109 0.68 4.75 4.44
N VAL A 110 0.26 5.07 3.21
CA VAL A 110 -0.06 4.12 2.13
C VAL A 110 -0.89 2.92 2.63
N ASP A 111 -0.53 1.68 2.29
CA ASP A 111 -1.25 0.46 2.68
C ASP A 111 -0.82 -0.11 4.04
N LEU A 112 0.08 0.56 4.76
CA LEU A 112 0.64 0.10 6.04
C LEU A 112 1.29 -1.30 6.00
N HIS A 113 1.75 -1.73 4.82
CA HIS A 113 2.43 -3.02 4.65
C HIS A 113 3.67 -3.14 5.57
N TYR A 114 4.24 -2.01 6.03
CA TYR A 114 5.29 -2.02 7.02
C TYR A 114 4.92 -2.79 8.30
N TYR A 115 3.68 -2.69 8.77
CA TYR A 115 3.21 -3.39 9.95
C TYR A 115 2.37 -4.63 9.60
N LEU A 116 1.72 -4.62 8.44
CA LEU A 116 0.73 -5.63 8.05
C LEU A 116 1.26 -6.75 7.15
N TYR A 117 2.54 -6.71 6.74
CA TYR A 117 3.10 -7.68 5.79
C TYR A 117 2.86 -9.15 6.13
N LYS A 118 2.81 -9.56 7.41
CA LYS A 118 2.49 -10.95 7.79
C LYS A 118 1.06 -11.32 7.42
N GLU A 119 0.11 -10.41 7.62
CA GLU A 119 -1.26 -10.58 7.17
C GLU A 119 -1.33 -10.60 5.64
N ASP A 120 -0.69 -9.65 4.97
CA ASP A 120 -0.69 -9.58 3.51
C ASP A 120 -0.11 -10.85 2.87
N ILE A 121 1.00 -11.37 3.41
CA ILE A 121 1.61 -12.63 2.98
C ILE A 121 0.63 -13.81 3.16
N ALA A 122 -0.08 -13.87 4.29
CA ALA A 122 -1.07 -14.91 4.53
C ALA A 122 -2.25 -14.81 3.54
N ARG A 123 -2.69 -13.60 3.21
CA ARG A 123 -3.78 -13.35 2.25
C ARG A 123 -3.39 -13.76 0.84
N ILE A 124 -2.20 -13.39 0.37
CA ILE A 124 -1.76 -13.78 -0.98
C ILE A 124 -1.53 -15.29 -1.06
N ALA A 125 -1.04 -15.94 0.00
CA ALA A 125 -0.98 -17.40 0.05
C ALA A 125 -2.37 -18.05 -0.06
N ALA A 126 -3.40 -17.48 0.58
CA ALA A 126 -4.77 -17.95 0.45
C ALA A 126 -5.36 -17.76 -0.96
N LEU A 127 -4.87 -16.79 -1.73
CA LEU A 127 -5.23 -16.59 -3.15
C LEU A 127 -4.56 -17.62 -4.08
N GLY A 128 -3.62 -18.42 -3.58
CA GLY A 128 -2.92 -19.44 -4.37
C GLY A 128 -1.77 -18.90 -5.22
N VAL A 129 -1.27 -17.69 -4.96
CA VAL A 129 0.00 -17.25 -5.55
C VAL A 129 1.17 -18.03 -4.93
N ASN A 130 2.25 -18.19 -5.68
CA ASN A 130 3.42 -18.97 -5.26
C ASN A 130 4.71 -18.13 -5.18
N ALA A 131 4.65 -16.85 -5.52
CA ALA A 131 5.75 -15.90 -5.38
C ALA A 131 5.23 -14.49 -5.09
N HIS A 132 6.08 -13.68 -4.46
CA HIS A 132 5.86 -12.25 -4.26
C HIS A 132 7.12 -11.49 -4.66
N SER A 133 6.96 -10.58 -5.62
CA SER A 133 8.00 -9.65 -6.01
C SER A 133 7.91 -8.39 -5.16
N PHE A 134 8.92 -8.07 -4.37
CA PHE A 134 8.96 -6.83 -3.58
C PHE A 134 10.30 -6.11 -3.79
N SER A 135 10.46 -4.90 -3.27
CA SER A 135 11.76 -4.23 -3.20
C SER A 135 12.13 -3.92 -1.76
N ILE A 136 13.41 -3.67 -1.54
CA ILE A 136 13.95 -3.28 -0.24
C ILE A 136 14.18 -1.78 -0.27
N SER A 137 13.71 -1.06 0.74
CA SER A 137 13.90 0.37 0.81
C SER A 137 15.33 0.69 1.19
N TRP A 138 16.07 1.32 0.26
CA TRP A 138 17.46 1.69 0.50
C TRP A 138 17.57 2.60 1.72
N SER A 139 16.67 3.57 1.86
CA SER A 139 16.70 4.49 3.01
C SER A 139 16.34 3.86 4.35
N ARG A 140 15.83 2.62 4.38
CA ARG A 140 15.75 1.82 5.62
C ARG A 140 17.04 1.09 5.93
N ILE A 141 17.84 0.71 4.94
CA ILE A 141 19.12 0.00 5.15
C ILE A 141 20.25 1.00 5.43
N TYR A 142 20.37 2.04 4.61
CA TYR A 142 21.28 3.16 4.79
C TYR A 142 20.45 4.45 4.85
N PRO A 143 20.14 4.99 6.04
CA PRO A 143 19.33 6.20 6.18
C PRO A 143 19.89 7.41 5.42
N PHE A 144 21.21 7.53 5.33
CA PHE A 144 21.88 8.58 4.56
C PHE A 144 22.30 8.14 3.15
N GLY A 145 22.11 6.87 2.80
CA GLY A 145 22.47 6.27 1.51
C GLY A 145 23.95 6.18 1.18
N ALA A 146 24.83 6.90 1.87
CA ALA A 146 26.27 6.91 1.61
C ALA A 146 26.95 5.64 2.14
N ALA A 147 27.92 5.11 1.39
CA ALA A 147 28.64 3.88 1.76
C ALA A 147 29.36 3.94 3.13
N ASP A 148 29.82 5.12 3.52
CA ASP A 148 30.51 5.41 4.78
C ASP A 148 29.55 5.80 5.92
N SER A 149 28.25 5.84 5.65
CA SER A 149 27.23 6.15 6.66
C SER A 149 26.82 4.91 7.48
N PRO A 150 26.21 5.10 8.67
CA PRO A 150 25.73 3.98 9.47
C PRO A 150 24.66 3.15 8.75
N VAL A 151 24.75 1.82 8.89
CA VAL A 151 23.71 0.86 8.46
C VAL A 151 22.67 0.71 9.57
N SER A 152 21.39 0.65 9.21
CA SER A 152 20.30 0.38 10.16
C SER A 152 20.17 -1.11 10.41
N GLN A 153 20.45 -1.54 11.65
CA GLN A 153 20.23 -2.91 12.08
C GLN A 153 18.73 -3.27 12.07
N ALA A 154 17.87 -2.35 12.50
CA ALA A 154 16.41 -2.54 12.48
C ALA A 154 15.90 -2.76 11.04
N GLY A 155 16.41 -1.99 10.07
CA GLY A 155 16.09 -2.19 8.66
C GLY A 155 16.49 -3.57 8.14
N LEU A 156 17.70 -4.03 8.48
CA LEU A 156 18.17 -5.38 8.09
C LEU A 156 17.29 -6.48 8.69
N GLU A 157 16.97 -6.39 9.98
CA GLU A 157 16.13 -7.35 10.70
C GLU A 157 14.70 -7.37 10.17
N ARG A 158 14.14 -6.18 9.89
CA ARG A 158 12.81 -6.03 9.30
C ARG A 158 12.68 -6.80 8.00
N TYR A 159 13.59 -6.61 7.04
CA TYR A 159 13.53 -7.31 5.76
C TYR A 159 13.92 -8.79 5.87
N ALA A 160 14.75 -9.15 6.85
CA ALA A 160 15.03 -10.56 7.14
C ALA A 160 13.76 -11.28 7.61
N ASP A 161 12.94 -10.63 8.45
CA ASP A 161 11.63 -11.15 8.91
C ASP A 161 10.60 -11.18 7.76
N VAL A 162 10.61 -10.21 6.84
CA VAL A 162 9.80 -10.28 5.60
C VAL A 162 10.12 -11.56 4.83
N ILE A 163 11.40 -11.80 4.52
CA ILE A 163 11.81 -12.97 3.73
C ILE A 163 11.48 -14.26 4.49
N ALA A 164 11.73 -14.30 5.79
CA ALA A 164 11.38 -15.46 6.62
C ALA A 164 9.88 -15.75 6.57
N SER A 165 9.04 -14.72 6.69
CA SER A 165 7.58 -14.82 6.66
C SER A 165 7.07 -15.36 5.32
N HIS A 166 7.62 -14.91 4.19
CA HIS A 166 7.30 -15.45 2.87
C HIS A 166 7.57 -16.94 2.78
N LEU A 167 8.77 -17.35 3.18
CA LEU A 167 9.19 -18.73 3.09
C LEU A 167 8.40 -19.64 4.06
N GLN A 168 7.99 -19.13 5.23
CA GLN A 168 7.09 -19.85 6.14
C GLN A 168 5.70 -20.07 5.53
N ALA A 169 5.22 -19.13 4.71
CA ALA A 169 3.95 -19.24 4.00
C ALA A 169 4.05 -19.99 2.65
N ASN A 170 5.19 -20.63 2.34
CA ASN A 170 5.46 -21.27 1.05
C ASN A 170 5.36 -20.31 -0.17
N ILE A 171 5.62 -19.03 0.05
CA ILE A 171 5.72 -18.02 -1.02
C ILE A 171 7.20 -17.80 -1.36
N THR A 172 7.55 -17.88 -2.64
CA THR A 172 8.90 -17.58 -3.11
C THR A 172 9.13 -16.06 -3.09
N PRO A 173 10.05 -15.54 -2.26
CA PRO A 173 10.39 -14.12 -2.28
C PRO A 173 11.27 -13.81 -3.50
N VAL A 174 10.90 -12.78 -4.26
CA VAL A 174 11.71 -12.22 -5.34
C VAL A 174 11.94 -10.75 -5.00
N PHE A 175 13.17 -10.35 -4.68
CA PHE A 175 13.41 -8.97 -4.31
C PHE A 175 14.14 -8.19 -5.41
N THR A 176 13.65 -6.99 -5.68
CA THR A 176 14.24 -5.99 -6.55
C THR A 176 15.21 -5.15 -5.73
N LEU A 177 16.43 -4.95 -6.24
CA LEU A 177 17.49 -4.25 -5.50
C LEU A 177 17.17 -2.76 -5.30
N LEU A 178 16.62 -2.11 -6.31
CA LEU A 178 16.28 -0.69 -6.28
C LEU A 178 14.97 -0.45 -7.04
N HIS A 179 14.00 0.20 -6.41
CA HIS A 179 12.73 0.57 -7.04
C HIS A 179 12.51 2.08 -6.97
N TRP A 180 13.47 2.81 -7.54
CA TRP A 180 13.44 4.27 -7.70
C TRP A 180 13.30 5.06 -6.39
N ASP A 181 13.76 4.51 -5.27
CA ASP A 181 13.68 5.12 -3.94
C ASP A 181 15.05 5.38 -3.29
N PRO A 182 16.03 6.00 -3.99
CA PRO A 182 17.30 6.33 -3.37
C PRO A 182 17.12 7.33 -2.22
N PRO A 183 17.93 7.25 -1.14
CA PRO A 183 17.92 8.21 -0.06
C PRO A 183 18.08 9.66 -0.55
N LEU A 184 17.28 10.57 0.01
CA LEU A 184 17.29 12.00 -0.34
C LEU A 184 18.65 12.64 -0.10
N ALA A 185 19.36 12.17 0.92
CA ALA A 185 20.70 12.62 1.26
C ALA A 185 21.69 12.48 0.09
N GLN A 186 21.58 11.45 -0.74
CA GLN A 186 22.47 11.28 -1.90
C GLN A 186 22.25 12.36 -2.96
N ALA A 187 20.98 12.74 -3.22
CA ALA A 187 20.68 13.89 -4.05
C ALA A 187 21.24 15.18 -3.45
N ALA A 188 21.08 15.37 -2.15
CA ALA A 188 21.58 16.57 -1.46
C ALA A 188 23.12 16.66 -1.45
N TYR A 189 23.82 15.52 -1.37
CA TYR A 189 25.29 15.49 -1.36
C TYR A 189 25.89 15.60 -2.77
N TYR A 190 25.33 14.86 -3.74
CA TYR A 190 26.00 14.61 -5.02
C TYR A 190 25.09 14.75 -6.25
N GLY A 191 23.81 15.12 -6.08
CA GLY A 191 22.82 15.16 -7.17
C GLY A 191 22.27 13.78 -7.59
N GLY A 192 22.60 12.73 -6.83
CA GLY A 192 22.16 11.35 -7.06
C GLY A 192 23.03 10.36 -6.31
N PHE A 193 22.75 9.07 -6.43
CA PHE A 193 23.61 8.04 -5.83
C PHE A 193 24.84 7.77 -6.68
N THR A 194 25.97 7.47 -6.04
CA THR A 194 27.19 7.05 -6.74
C THR A 194 27.20 5.53 -6.94
N PHE A 195 28.05 5.04 -7.85
CA PHE A 195 28.26 3.60 -8.01
C PHE A 195 28.75 2.94 -6.72
N ASN A 196 29.63 3.61 -5.96
CA ASN A 196 30.16 3.08 -4.71
C ASN A 196 29.04 2.94 -3.65
N ASP A 197 28.14 3.91 -3.55
CA ASP A 197 26.99 3.83 -2.64
C ASP A 197 26.10 2.64 -2.99
N PHE A 198 25.78 2.49 -4.28
CA PHE A 198 24.91 1.41 -4.75
C PHE A 198 25.52 0.02 -4.48
N VAL A 199 26.81 -0.17 -4.76
CA VAL A 199 27.49 -1.44 -4.49
C VAL A 199 27.47 -1.78 -3.00
N ASN A 200 27.78 -0.82 -2.13
CA ASN A 200 27.78 -1.05 -0.68
C ASN A 200 26.39 -1.37 -0.16
N TYR A 201 25.36 -0.70 -0.67
CA TYR A 201 23.97 -1.03 -0.38
C TYR A 201 23.62 -2.47 -0.79
N VAL A 202 23.93 -2.89 -2.02
CA VAL A 202 23.67 -4.27 -2.47
C VAL A 202 24.42 -5.29 -1.62
N LEU A 203 25.63 -5.00 -1.15
CA LEU A 203 26.35 -5.86 -0.21
C LEU A 203 25.63 -6.02 1.14
N GLN A 204 24.93 -4.98 1.62
CA GLN A 204 24.09 -5.11 2.82
C GLN A 204 22.86 -6.00 2.57
N LEU A 205 22.30 -6.00 1.35
CA LEU A 205 21.19 -6.89 1.01
C LEU A 205 21.59 -8.37 1.13
N LEU A 206 22.84 -8.70 0.83
CA LEU A 206 23.37 -10.05 1.09
C LEU A 206 23.41 -10.39 2.58
N ARG A 207 23.63 -9.41 3.46
CA ARG A 207 23.57 -9.62 4.92
C ARG A 207 22.16 -9.96 5.39
N ILE A 208 21.13 -9.41 4.75
CA ILE A 208 19.73 -9.78 5.04
C ILE A 208 19.53 -11.28 4.82
N LEU A 209 20.04 -11.83 3.71
CA LEU A 209 19.97 -13.27 3.44
C LEU A 209 20.70 -14.09 4.50
N ILE A 210 21.87 -13.63 4.96
CA ILE A 210 22.61 -14.28 6.05
C ILE A 210 21.78 -14.28 7.33
N ILE A 211 21.22 -13.13 7.74
CA ILE A 211 20.39 -13.00 8.94
C ILE A 211 19.17 -13.93 8.83
N THR A 212 18.49 -13.97 7.68
CA THR A 212 17.36 -14.86 7.45
C THR A 212 17.75 -16.34 7.61
N LEU A 213 18.92 -16.75 7.12
CA LEU A 213 19.39 -18.14 7.20
C LEU A 213 19.85 -18.52 8.61
N LEU A 214 20.45 -17.60 9.36
CA LEU A 214 20.92 -17.84 10.73
C LEU A 214 19.78 -17.93 11.75
N ASN A 215 18.65 -17.27 11.47
CA ASN A 215 17.47 -17.25 12.34
C ASN A 215 16.43 -18.35 12.02
N ARG A 216 16.80 -19.33 11.20
CA ARG A 216 16.01 -20.53 10.87
C ARG A 216 16.48 -21.74 11.64
#